data_AF-A0A1H8Q4L8-F1
#
_entry.id   AF-A0A1H8Q4L8-F1
#
_cell.length_a   1.000
_cell.length_b   1.000
_cell.length_c   1.000
_cell.angle_alpha   90.00
_cell.angle_beta   90.00
_cell.angle_gamma   90.00
#
_symmetry.space_group_name_H-M   'P 1'
#
loop_
_entity.id
_entity.type
_entity.pdbx_description
1 polymer ?
#
loop_
_entity_poly.entity_id
_entity_poly.type
_entity_poly.pdbx_seq_one_letter_code
_entity_poly.pdbx_strand_id
1 'polypeptide(L)' 'MAVPDDFRLIREIRDAGGRKQVFSPREQRKYEDLVVLGWLKRSPPLETKSAFYQITDRGRSAATRG' A
#
# COMPACT_ATOMS: atom_id res chain seq x y z
N MET A 1 -9.21 10.67 -3.46
CA MET A 1 -8.41 11.80 -2.93
C MET A 1 -7.81 11.29 -1.64
N ALA A 2 -6.50 11.47 -1.41
CA ALA A 2 -5.85 10.86 -0.24
C ALA A 2 -6.28 11.53 1.06
N VAL A 3 -6.57 10.74 2.09
CA VAL A 3 -6.87 11.19 3.45
C VAL A 3 -5.64 11.11 4.35
N PRO A 4 -5.59 11.80 5.52
CA PRO A 4 -4.43 11.77 6.41
C PRO A 4 -4.00 10.36 6.85
N ASP A 5 -4.95 9.42 6.93
CA ASP A 5 -4.69 8.02 7.26
C ASP A 5 -3.88 7.30 6.16
N ASP A 6 -4.09 7.64 4.89
CA ASP A 6 -3.35 7.07 3.76
C ASP A 6 -1.87 7.46 3.81
N PHE A 7 -1.57 8.69 4.24
CA PHE A 7 -0.21 9.17 4.43
C PHE A 7 0.49 8.46 5.61
N ARG A 8 -0.24 8.14 6.68
CA ARG A 8 0.29 7.28 7.75
C ARG A 8 0.59 5.88 7.23
N LEU A 9 -0.36 5.27 6.54
CA LEU A 9 -0.25 3.90 6.02
C LEU A 9 0.92 3.76 5.03
N ILE A 10 1.09 4.70 4.10
CA ILE A 10 2.20 4.63 3.12
C ILE A 10 3.57 4.84 3.78
N ARG A 11 3.66 5.62 4.86
CA ARG A 11 4.89 5.76 5.66
C ARG A 11 5.23 4.47 6.37
N GLU A 12 4.26 3.82 7.01
CA GLU A 12 4.49 2.53 7.66
C GLU A 12 4.98 1.47 6.66
N ILE A 13 4.40 1.42 5.46
CA ILE A 13 4.85 0.48 4.41
C ILE A 13 6.28 0.81 3.96
N ARG A 14 6.63 2.10 3.84
CA ARG A 14 7.99 2.54 3.51
C ARG A 14 8.99 2.11 4.58
N ASP A 15 8.71 2.39 5.85
CA ASP A 15 9.57 2.02 6.99
C ASP A 15 9.74 0.50 7.12
N ALA A 16 8.71 -0.27 6.79
CA ALA A 16 8.75 -1.73 6.74
C ALA A 16 9.52 -2.32 5.53
N GLY A 17 10.22 -1.50 4.75
CA GLY A 17 11.01 -1.95 3.58
C GLY A 17 10.23 -1.92 2.25
N GLY A 18 9.10 -1.23 2.19
CA GLY A 18 8.36 -0.96 0.96
C GLY A 18 7.50 -2.12 0.47
N ARG A 19 7.25 -3.13 1.30
CA ARG A 19 6.44 -4.32 0.96
C ARG A 19 5.44 -4.61 2.07
N LYS A 20 4.23 -5.04 1.71
CA LYS A 20 3.20 -5.45 2.66
C LYS A 20 2.41 -6.66 2.14
N GLN A 21 2.29 -7.70 2.97
CA GLN A 21 1.39 -8.82 2.73
C GLN A 21 0.14 -8.67 3.60
N VAL A 22 -1.03 -8.90 3.00
CA VAL A 22 -2.32 -8.70 3.66
C VAL A 22 -3.23 -9.89 3.37
N PHE A 23 -3.64 -10.58 4.44
CA PHE A 23 -4.48 -11.77 4.36
C PHE A 23 -5.98 -11.44 4.46
N SER A 24 -6.33 -10.45 5.27
CA SER A 24 -7.73 -10.08 5.53
C SER A 24 -8.31 -9.24 4.39
N PRO A 25 -9.41 -9.68 3.73
CA PRO A 25 -10.02 -8.93 2.63
C PRO A 25 -10.53 -7.55 3.06
N ARG A 26 -11.01 -7.41 4.31
CA ARG A 26 -11.38 -6.11 4.89
C ARG A 26 -10.20 -5.16 4.96
N GLU A 27 -9.02 -5.67 5.28
CA GLU A 27 -7.80 -4.86 5.33
C GLU A 27 -7.23 -4.60 3.96
N GLN A 28 -7.48 -5.43 2.95
CA GLN A 28 -7.01 -5.19 1.59
C GLN A 28 -7.55 -3.88 1.02
N ARG A 29 -8.79 -3.52 1.35
CA ARG A 29 -9.47 -2.32 0.82
C ARG A 29 -8.69 -1.01 1.05
N LYS A 30 -8.05 -0.82 2.21
CA LYS A 30 -7.21 0.38 2.47
C LYS A 30 -5.95 0.42 1.59
N TYR A 31 -5.37 -0.74 1.25
CA TYR A 31 -4.23 -0.79 0.35
C TYR A 31 -4.65 -0.68 -1.11
N GLU A 32 -5.86 -1.11 -1.48
CA GLU A 32 -6.39 -0.91 -2.83
C GLU A 32 -6.63 0.57 -3.12
N ASP A 33 -7.05 1.37 -2.15
CA ASP A 33 -7.15 2.84 -2.33
C ASP A 33 -5.77 3.46 -2.65
N LEU A 34 -4.74 3.02 -1.93
CA LEU A 34 -3.35 3.40 -2.22
C LEU A 34 -2.86 2.91 -3.60
N VAL A 35 -3.39 1.80 -4.12
CA VAL A 35 -3.12 1.34 -5.49
C VAL A 35 -3.80 2.25 -6.50
N VAL A 36 -5.05 2.66 -6.26
CA VAL A 36 -5.79 3.62 -7.11
C VAL A 36 -5.08 4.98 -7.16
N LEU A 37 -4.50 5.42 -6.05
CA LEU A 37 -3.68 6.64 -5.97
C LEU A 37 -2.31 6.50 -6.67
N GLY A 38 -1.95 5.28 -7.09
CA GLY A 38 -0.67 4.94 -7.72
C GLY A 38 0.50 4.90 -6.73
N TRP A 39 0.24 4.82 -5.42
CA TRP A 39 1.27 4.78 -4.38
C TRP A 39 1.73 3.36 -4.07
N LEU A 40 0.86 2.38 -4.28
CA LEU A 40 1.18 0.96 -4.21
C LEU A 40 0.93 0.27 -5.55
N LYS A 41 1.61 -0.86 -5.74
CA LYS A 41 1.35 -1.83 -6.80
C LYS A 41 0.97 -3.15 -6.15
N ARG A 42 -0.19 -3.69 -6.52
CA ARG A 42 -0.60 -5.04 -6.13
C ARG A 42 0.09 -6.05 -7.05
N SER A 43 0.82 -6.99 -6.47
CA SER A 43 1.35 -8.14 -7.20
C SER A 43 0.27 -9.22 -7.34
N PRO A 44 0.24 -9.96 -8.46
CA PRO A 44 -0.68 -11.07 -8.63
C PRO A 44 -0.49 -12.09 -7.51
N PRO A 45 -1.57 -12.65 -6.95
CA PRO A 45 -1.47 -13.61 -5.86
C PRO A 45 -0.79 -14.88 -6.38
N LEU A 46 0.33 -15.26 -5.75
CA LEU A 46 0.90 -16.62 -5.88
C LEU A 46 0.05 -17.64 -5.11
N GLU A 47 -0.67 -17.20 -4.07
CA GLU A 47 -1.60 -18.01 -3.28
C GLU A 47 -2.92 -17.26 -3.03
N THR A 48 -4.05 -17.96 -3.18
CA THR A 48 -5.43 -17.43 -3.15
C THR A 48 -5.83 -16.70 -1.84
N LYS A 49 -4.98 -16.69 -0.82
CA LYS A 49 -5.30 -16.17 0.53
C LYS A 49 -4.60 -14.86 0.90
N SER A 50 -3.68 -14.34 0.09
CA SER A 50 -2.97 -13.10 0.44
C SER A 50 -2.73 -12.16 -0.74
N ALA A 51 -2.82 -10.86 -0.47
CA ALA A 51 -2.47 -9.81 -1.40
C ALA A 51 -1.11 -9.22 -1.02
N PHE A 52 -0.24 -9.09 -2.02
CA PHE A 52 1.08 -8.48 -1.86
C PHE A 52 1.06 -7.08 -2.47
N TYR A 53 1.50 -6.10 -1.70
CA TYR A 53 1.62 -4.72 -2.12
C TYR A 53 3.08 -4.28 -2.06
N GLN A 54 3.50 -3.54 -3.07
CA GLN A 54 4.83 -2.95 -3.14
C GLN A 54 4.71 -1.44 -3.35
N ILE A 55 5.50 -0.66 -2.63
CA ILE A 55 5.55 0.79 -2.78
C ILE A 55 6.10 1.19 -4.15
N THR A 56 5.44 2.16 -4.80
CA THR A 56 5.91 2.75 -6.05
C THR A 56 6.85 3.93 -5.77
N ASP A 57 7.44 4.51 -6.82
CA ASP A 57 8.17 5.78 -6.69
C ASP A 57 7.26 6.93 -6.20
N ARG A 58 6.05 7.00 -6.76
CA ARG A 58 5.03 7.96 -6.33
C ARG A 58 4.64 7.77 -4.85
N GLY A 59 4.50 6.53 -4.40
CA GLY A 59 4.24 6.22 -2.99
C GLY A 59 5.38 6.63 -2.06
N ARG A 60 6.64 6.45 -2.50
CA ARG A 60 7.82 6.93 -1.74
C ARG A 60 7.83 8.46 -1.62
N SER A 61 7.49 9.16 -2.70
CA SER A 61 7.36 10.62 -2.67
C SER A 61 6.20 11.07 -1.77
N ALA A 62 5.06 10.39 -1.83
CA ALA A 62 3.91 10.68 -0.97
C ALA A 62 4.24 10.47 0.52
N ALA A 63 4.96 9.40 0.85
CA ALA A 63 5.45 9.13 2.20
C ALA A 63 6.44 10.16 2.75
N THR A 64 7.00 11.02 1.90
CA THR A 64 7.93 12.09 2.30
C THR A 64 7.24 13.45 2.38
N ARG A 65 6.06 13.61 1.74
CA ARG A 65 5.33 14.88 1.62
C ARG A 65 4.26 15.12 2.68
N GLY A 66 3.76 14.06 3.31
CA GLY A 66 2.70 14.14 4.33
C GLY A 66 3.22 13.96 5.75
#